data_AF-A0A654BID6-F1
#
_entry.id   AF-A0A654BID6-F1
#
_cell.length_a   1.000
_cell.length_b   1.000
_cell.length_c   1.000
_cell.angle_alpha   90.00
_cell.angle_beta   90.00
_cell.angle_gamma   90.00
#
_symmetry.space_group_name_H-M   'P 1'
#
loop_
_entity.id
_entity.type
_entity.pdbx_description
1 polymer ?
#
loop_
_entity_poly.entity_id
_entity_poly.type
_entity_poly.pdbx_seq_one_letter_code
_entity_poly.pdbx_strand_id
1 'polypeptide(L)'
;MGIETHSETPLARAVRAAGSQSAFGRMIGRRQSTIFLWLNNDTPLPAELVLLVERETGISKHDLRPDIYPHAQASGMPVERTGVACNQPSISQRAPA
;
A
#
# COMPACT_ATOMS: atom_id res chain seq x y z
N MET A 1 -4.51 -27.51 -7.98
CA MET A 1 -4.33 -26.06 -8.25
C MET A 1 -3.10 -25.65 -7.44
N GLY A 2 -1.92 -25.56 -8.08
CA GLY A 2 -0.67 -26.09 -7.49
C GLY A 2 0.51 -25.15 -7.33
N ILE A 3 0.34 -23.83 -7.29
CA ILE A 3 1.46 -22.90 -6.99
C ILE A 3 1.16 -21.88 -5.89
N GLU A 4 -0.11 -21.62 -5.57
CA GLU A 4 -0.49 -20.61 -4.57
C GLU A 4 -0.44 -21.11 -3.12
N THR A 5 -0.40 -22.42 -2.91
CA THR A 5 -0.47 -23.04 -1.58
C THR A 5 0.88 -23.06 -0.84
N HIS A 6 2.01 -22.97 -1.56
CA HIS A 6 3.35 -23.18 -0.98
C HIS A 6 4.27 -21.94 -0.98
N SER A 7 3.88 -20.83 -1.63
CA SER A 7 4.68 -19.60 -1.62
C SER A 7 4.25 -18.67 -0.48
N GLU A 8 5.20 -18.25 0.35
CA GLU A 8 4.98 -17.33 1.49
C GLU A 8 5.07 -15.85 1.10
N THR A 9 4.91 -15.52 -0.18
CA THR A 9 4.97 -14.13 -0.63
C THR A 9 3.74 -13.34 -0.17
N PRO A 10 3.88 -12.03 0.08
CA PRO A 10 2.77 -11.15 0.46
C PRO A 10 1.67 -11.13 -0.62
N LEU A 11 2.05 -11.25 -1.90
CA LEU A 11 1.11 -11.41 -3.00
C LEU A 11 0.32 -12.73 -2.92
N ALA A 12 0.99 -13.85 -2.63
CA ALA A 12 0.32 -15.14 -2.44
C ALA A 12 -0.63 -15.11 -1.23
N ARG A 13 -0.29 -14.38 -0.16
CA ARG A 13 -1.20 -14.14 0.97
C ARG A 13 -2.44 -13.34 0.54
N ALA A 14 -2.27 -12.29 -0.25
CA ALA A 14 -3.39 -11.49 -0.77
C ALA A 14 -4.33 -12.32 -1.65
N VAL A 15 -3.78 -13.15 -2.52
CA VAL A 15 -4.55 -14.06 -3.38
C VAL A 15 -5.34 -15.08 -2.54
N ARG A 16 -4.72 -15.63 -1.48
CA ARG A 16 -5.39 -16.56 -0.54
C ARG A 16 -6.51 -15.87 0.24
N ALA A 17 -6.30 -14.63 0.68
CA ALA A 17 -7.33 -13.84 1.34
C ALA A 17 -8.54 -13.56 0.42
N ALA A 18 -8.29 -13.36 -0.88
CA ALA A 18 -9.34 -13.24 -1.89
C ALA A 18 -9.96 -14.60 -2.31
N GLY A 19 -9.40 -15.72 -1.86
CA GLY A 19 -9.88 -17.09 -2.08
C GLY A 19 -9.38 -17.79 -3.34
N SER A 20 -9.07 -17.05 -4.43
CA SER A 20 -8.46 -17.63 -5.64
C SER A 20 -7.82 -16.55 -6.53
N GLN A 21 -6.91 -16.95 -7.42
CA GLN A 21 -6.32 -16.05 -8.42
C GLN A 21 -7.38 -15.37 -9.31
N SER A 22 -8.45 -16.08 -9.66
CA SER A 22 -9.55 -15.55 -10.47
C SER A 22 -10.39 -14.54 -9.69
N ALA A 23 -10.68 -14.80 -8.41
CA ALA A 23 -11.38 -13.87 -7.54
C ALA A 23 -10.55 -12.59 -7.30
N PHE A 24 -9.26 -12.76 -7.00
CA PHE A 24 -8.32 -11.66 -6.85
C PHE A 24 -8.20 -10.82 -8.14
N GLY A 25 -8.10 -11.48 -9.30
CA GLY A 25 -8.09 -10.81 -10.60
C GLY A 25 -9.34 -9.97 -10.83
N ARG A 26 -10.53 -10.50 -10.52
CA ARG A 26 -11.80 -9.75 -10.63
C ARG A 26 -11.84 -8.54 -9.69
N MET A 27 -11.36 -8.70 -8.46
CA MET A 27 -11.26 -7.64 -7.46
C MET A 27 -10.40 -6.46 -7.94
N ILE A 28 -9.28 -6.74 -8.63
CA ILE A 28 -8.36 -5.71 -9.11
C ILE A 28 -8.51 -5.34 -10.60
N GLY A 29 -9.49 -5.92 -11.29
CA GLY A 29 -9.71 -5.71 -12.72
C GLY A 29 -8.61 -6.29 -13.63
N ARG A 30 -7.93 -7.35 -13.21
CA ARG A 30 -6.87 -8.04 -13.98
C ARG A 30 -7.23 -9.49 -14.31
N ARG A 31 -6.60 -10.01 -15.35
CA ARG A 31 -6.78 -11.42 -15.75
C ARG A 31 -6.06 -12.33 -14.77
N GLN A 32 -6.63 -13.50 -14.50
CA GLN A 32 -6.00 -14.53 -13.66
C GLN A 32 -4.59 -14.90 -14.14
N SER A 33 -4.36 -14.97 -15.46
CA SER A 33 -3.04 -15.23 -16.04
C SER A 33 -1.99 -14.17 -15.68
N THR A 34 -2.40 -12.91 -15.49
CA THR A 34 -1.51 -11.85 -15.01
C THR A 34 -1.09 -12.10 -13.56
N ILE A 35 -2.02 -12.56 -12.72
CA ILE A 35 -1.75 -12.90 -11.33
C ILE A 35 -0.79 -14.09 -11.25
N PHE A 36 -1.03 -15.12 -12.06
CA PHE A 36 -0.13 -16.27 -12.19
C PHE A 36 1.29 -15.83 -12.58
N LEU A 37 1.42 -14.95 -13.56
CA LEU A 37 2.72 -14.44 -13.99
C LEU A 37 3.44 -13.73 -12.83
N TRP A 38 2.74 -12.90 -12.06
CA TRP A 38 3.33 -12.21 -10.91
C TRP A 38 3.77 -13.18 -9.82
N LEU A 39 2.95 -14.19 -9.51
CA LEU A 39 3.28 -15.22 -8.53
C LEU A 39 4.48 -16.09 -8.97
N ASN A 40 4.58 -16.40 -10.26
CA ASN A 40 5.64 -17.26 -10.80
C ASN A 40 6.99 -16.54 -10.96
N ASN A 41 6.97 -15.23 -11.23
CA ASN A 41 8.17 -14.42 -11.45
C ASN A 41 8.57 -13.61 -10.21
N ASP A 42 7.95 -13.88 -9.05
CA ASP A 42 8.14 -13.10 -7.82
C ASP A 42 8.02 -11.58 -8.07
N THR A 43 7.11 -11.20 -8.98
CA THR A 43 6.98 -9.82 -9.41
C THR A 43 6.22 -9.02 -8.35
N PRO A 44 6.75 -7.87 -7.91
CA PRO A 44 6.07 -7.04 -6.94
C PRO A 44 4.76 -6.48 -7.48
N LEU A 45 3.79 -6.29 -6.58
CA LEU A 45 2.50 -5.69 -6.95
C LEU A 45 2.72 -4.23 -7.45
N PRO A 46 2.04 -3.82 -8.54
CA PRO A 46 2.03 -2.43 -8.99
C PRO A 46 1.57 -1.49 -7.88
N ALA A 47 2.25 -0.36 -7.71
CA ALA A 47 1.98 0.60 -6.64
C ALA A 47 0.53 1.13 -6.65
N GLU A 48 -0.06 1.29 -7.84
CA GLU A 48 -1.45 1.72 -8.04
C GLU A 48 -2.47 0.75 -7.40
N LEU A 49 -2.14 -0.54 -7.32
CA LEU A 49 -3.03 -1.58 -6.81
C LEU A 49 -2.80 -1.84 -5.31
N VAL A 50 -1.71 -1.35 -4.71
CA VAL A 50 -1.38 -1.62 -3.31
C VAL A 50 -2.49 -1.16 -2.36
N LEU A 51 -2.98 0.06 -2.54
CA LEU A 51 -4.06 0.62 -1.70
C LEU A 51 -5.40 -0.10 -1.92
N LEU A 52 -5.63 -0.62 -3.13
CA LEU A 52 -6.79 -1.46 -3.46
C LEU A 52 -6.68 -2.83 -2.81
N VAL A 53 -5.52 -3.46 -2.85
CA VAL A 53 -5.33 -4.75 -2.21
C VAL A 53 -5.39 -4.61 -0.68
N GLU A 54 -4.83 -3.54 -0.11
CA GLU A 54 -4.90 -3.27 1.34
C GLU A 54 -6.35 -3.17 1.83
N ARG A 55 -7.21 -2.41 1.14
CA ARG A 55 -8.61 -2.25 1.56
C ARG A 55 -9.45 -3.52 1.43
N GLU A 56 -9.19 -4.34 0.40
CA GLU A 56 -10.02 -5.52 0.12
C GLU A 56 -9.52 -6.76 0.88
N THR A 57 -8.21 -6.91 1.06
CA THR A 57 -7.60 -8.10 1.68
C THR A 57 -7.16 -7.87 3.14
N GLY A 58 -7.06 -6.62 3.58
CA GLY A 58 -6.57 -6.25 4.91
C GLY A 58 -5.05 -6.42 5.10
N ILE A 59 -4.32 -6.75 4.04
CA ILE A 59 -2.86 -6.87 4.10
C ILE A 59 -2.22 -5.49 4.01
N SER A 60 -1.35 -5.20 4.96
CA SER A 60 -0.67 -3.91 5.03
C SER A 60 0.16 -3.64 3.77
N LYS A 61 0.07 -2.42 3.22
CA LYS A 61 0.90 -1.94 2.10
C LYS A 61 2.41 -2.12 2.33
N HIS A 62 2.83 -2.08 3.58
CA HIS A 62 4.22 -2.27 3.98
C HIS A 62 4.70 -3.72 3.75
N ASP A 63 3.80 -4.71 3.87
CA ASP A 63 4.06 -6.13 3.57
C ASP A 63 4.09 -6.36 2.06
N LEU A 64 3.18 -5.71 1.31
CA LEU A 64 3.06 -5.82 -0.14
C LEU A 64 4.23 -5.16 -0.90
N ARG A 65 4.66 -3.97 -0.46
CA ARG A 65 5.71 -3.16 -1.10
C ARG A 65 6.56 -2.43 -0.05
N PRO A 66 7.46 -3.14 0.66
CA PRO A 66 8.37 -2.52 1.63
C PRO A 66 9.32 -1.50 0.98
N ASP A 67 9.58 -1.63 -0.32
CA ASP A 67 10.44 -0.75 -1.12
C ASP A 67 9.88 0.68 -1.29
N ILE A 68 8.56 0.82 -1.41
CA ILE A 68 7.88 2.14 -1.51
C ILE A 68 7.30 2.56 -0.17
N TYR A 69 6.84 1.61 0.63
CA TYR A 69 6.25 1.84 1.94
C TYR A 69 7.12 1.19 3.01
N PRO A 70 8.31 1.76 3.31
CA PRO A 70 9.09 1.27 4.43
C PRO A 70 8.22 1.36 5.68
N HIS A 71 8.29 0.34 6.53
CA HIS A 71 7.72 0.46 7.87
C HIS A 71 8.46 1.63 8.52
N ALA A 72 7.74 2.73 8.76
CA ALA A 72 8.15 3.71 9.74
C ALA A 72 8.06 2.99 11.09
N GLN A 73 9.03 2.11 11.36
CA GLN A 73 9.42 1.80 12.72
C GLN A 73 9.57 3.16 13.35
N ALA A 74 8.82 3.41 14.41
CA ALA A 74 8.87 4.65 15.14
C ALA A 74 10.32 4.91 15.60
N SER A 75 11.12 5.55 14.74
CA SER A 75 12.20 6.40 15.18
C SER A 75 11.48 7.45 16.00
N GLY A 76 11.52 7.27 17.32
CA GLY A 76 10.82 8.06 18.31
C GLY A 76 11.15 9.53 18.18
N MET A 77 10.47 10.22 17.28
CA MET A 77 10.15 11.61 17.44
C MET A 77 8.68 11.62 17.85
N PRO A 78 8.36 12.00 19.11
CA PRO A 78 7.00 12.40 19.40
C PRO A 78 6.76 13.62 18.51
N VAL A 79 6.06 13.43 17.39
CA VAL A 79 5.42 14.55 16.72
C VAL A 79 4.29 14.98 17.63
N GLU A 80 4.66 15.74 18.67
CA GLU A 80 3.72 16.56 19.39
C GLU A 80 3.04 17.40 18.30
N ARG A 81 1.75 17.13 18.06
CA ARG A 81 0.93 18.00 17.24
C ARG A 81 0.85 19.33 17.97
N THR A 82 1.85 20.18 17.77
CA THR A 82 1.79 21.55 18.24
C THR A 82 0.63 22.17 17.46
N GLY A 83 -0.43 22.53 18.19
CA GLY A 83 -1.58 23.20 17.61
C GLY A 83 -1.09 24.44 16.87
N VAL A 84 -1.37 24.50 15.57
CA VAL A 84 -1.11 25.70 14.78
C VAL A 84 -1.99 26.82 15.33
N ALA A 85 -1.43 27.73 16.12
CA ALA A 85 -2.12 28.93 16.55
C ALA A 85 -2.20 29.90 15.35
N CYS A 86 -3.41 30.25 14.93
CA CYS A 86 -3.71 31.13 13.78
C CYS A 86 -3.31 32.61 13.98
N ASN A 87 -2.33 32.93 14.83
CA ASN A 87 -1.98 34.31 15.20
C ASN A 87 -0.83 34.92 14.38
N GLN A 88 -0.60 34.45 13.15
CA GLN A 88 0.34 35.11 12.27
C GLN A 88 -0.34 36.30 11.58
N PRO A 89 0.09 37.56 11.82
CA PRO A 89 -0.50 38.71 11.15
C PRO A 89 -0.24 38.63 9.64
N SER A 90 -1.29 38.89 8.87
CA SER A 90 -1.30 38.80 7.41
C SER A 90 -0.26 39.74 6.78
N ILE A 91 0.48 39.26 5.78
CA ILE A 91 1.59 39.96 5.09
C ILE A 91 1.18 41.30 4.44
N SER A 92 -0.12 41.59 4.36
CA SER A 92 -0.67 42.76 3.67
C SER A 92 -0.44 44.12 4.35
N GLN A 93 0.17 44.19 5.55
CA GLN A 93 0.37 45.46 6.27
C GLN A 93 1.69 46.18 5.99
N ARG A 94 2.53 45.71 5.06
CA ARG A 94 3.78 46.42 4.71
C ARG A 94 3.51 47.54 3.71
N ALA A 95 3.05 48.69 4.20
CA ALA A 95 3.02 49.93 3.44
C ALA A 95 4.44 50.53 3.33
N PRO A 96 4.92 50.94 2.14
CA PRO A 96 6.12 51.77 2.04
C PRO A 96 5.81 53.23 2.40
N ALA A 97 6.75 53.88 3.09
CA ALA A 97 6.76 55.31 3.42
C ALA A 97 7.16 56.17 2.22
#